data_AF-A0A5J4PGB8-F1
#
_entry.id   AF-A0A5J4PGB8-F1
#
_cell.length_a   1.000
_cell.length_b   1.000
_cell.length_c   1.000
_cell.angle_alpha   90.00
_cell.angle_beta   90.00
_cell.angle_gamma   90.00
#
_symmetry.space_group_name_H-M   'P 1'
#
loop_
_entity.id
_entity.type
_entity.pdbx_description
1 polymer ?
#
loop_
_entity_poly.entity_id
_entity_poly.type
_entity_poly.pdbx_seq_one_letter_code
_entity_poly.pdbx_strand_id
1 'polypeptide(L)' 'DSSVMVTDTVRGILASETGRWAGKGLGTLFQITLPVNEYTVDHPAGVRTVRVTHGMEDETLIGINDVGIRIEK' A
#
# COMPACT_ATOMS: atom_id res chain seq x y z
N ASP A 1 -1.10 7.93 -30.87
CA ASP A 1 -0.55 7.57 -29.55
C ASP A 1 -1.58 7.71 -28.46
N SER A 2 -2.01 6.59 -27.91
CA SER A 2 -2.88 6.52 -26.73
C SER A 2 -2.22 5.56 -25.75
N SER A 3 -1.57 6.08 -24.70
CA SER A 3 -1.11 5.26 -23.60
C SER A 3 -2.31 4.86 -22.74
N VAL A 4 -2.49 3.56 -22.52
CA VAL A 4 -3.50 3.04 -21.59
C VAL A 4 -2.89 3.08 -20.19
N MET A 5 -3.46 3.87 -19.28
CA MET A 5 -3.08 3.84 -17.86
C MET A 5 -3.91 2.78 -17.14
N VAL A 6 -3.29 1.68 -16.74
CA VAL A 6 -3.90 0.69 -15.85
C VAL A 6 -3.57 1.08 -14.42
N THR A 7 -4.61 1.35 -13.63
CA THR A 7 -4.47 1.63 -12.18
C THR A 7 -5.04 0.47 -11.41
N ASP A 8 -4.22 -0.17 -10.59
CA ASP A 8 -4.67 -1.11 -9.57
C ASP A 8 -4.70 -0.39 -8.20
N THR A 9 -5.63 -0.79 -7.32
CA THR A 9 -5.75 -0.24 -5.97
C THR A 9 -5.89 -1.38 -4.99
N VAL A 10 -4.92 -1.48 -4.08
CA VAL A 10 -4.94 -2.49 -3.02
C VAL A 10 -5.30 -1.82 -1.71
N ARG A 11 -6.25 -2.42 -0.97
CA ARG A 11 -6.59 -2.00 0.40
C ARG A 11 -5.83 -2.84 1.40
N GLY A 12 -5.03 -2.19 2.24
CA GLY A 12 -4.37 -2.80 3.38
C GLY A 12 -5.09 -2.46 4.68
N ILE A 13 -5.40 -3.47 5.50
CA ILE A 13 -5.88 -3.28 6.86
C ILE A 13 -4.68 -3.29 7.80
N LEU A 14 -4.44 -2.19 8.51
CA LEU A 14 -3.27 -2.04 9.38
C LEU A 14 -3.48 -2.64 10.78
N ALA A 15 -4.71 -2.63 11.28
CA ALA A 15 -5.07 -3.19 12.58
C ALA A 15 -6.51 -3.69 12.57
N SER A 16 -6.80 -4.68 13.41
CA SER A 16 -8.18 -5.10 13.68
C SER A 16 -8.94 -4.03 14.48
N GLU A 17 -10.27 -4.15 14.55
CA GLU A 17 -11.15 -3.31 15.36
C GLU A 17 -10.77 -3.24 16.86
N THR A 18 -10.08 -4.27 17.37
CA THR A 18 -9.61 -4.31 18.78
C THR A 18 -8.24 -3.64 18.99
N GLY A 19 -7.66 -3.02 17.95
CA GLY A 19 -6.36 -2.35 18.02
C GLY A 19 -5.14 -3.27 17.82
N ARG A 20 -5.36 -4.56 17.53
CA ARG A 20 -4.25 -5.48 17.19
C ARG A 20 -3.71 -5.21 15.80
N TRP A 21 -2.42 -4.83 15.70
CA TRP A 21 -1.72 -4.61 14.44
C TRP A 21 -1.63 -5.87 13.58
N ALA A 22 -1.80 -5.68 12.27
CA ALA A 22 -1.61 -6.70 11.25
C ALA A 22 -0.13 -6.86 10.92
N GLY A 23 0.24 -8.04 10.40
CA GLY A 23 1.59 -8.31 9.94
C GLY A 23 2.54 -8.82 11.02
N LYS A 24 3.84 -8.72 10.73
CA LYS A 24 4.94 -9.16 11.61
C LYS A 24 5.96 -8.05 11.76
N GLY A 25 6.68 -8.06 12.87
CA GLY A 25 7.80 -7.15 13.09
C GLY A 25 8.26 -7.11 14.54
N LEU A 26 9.14 -6.16 14.83
CA LEU A 26 9.77 -6.00 16.15
C LEU A 26 9.46 -4.61 16.69
N GLY A 27 8.97 -4.54 17.93
CA GLY A 27 8.62 -3.29 18.58
C GLY A 27 7.46 -2.59 17.87
N THR A 28 7.69 -1.37 17.40
CA THR A 28 6.68 -0.51 16.75
C THR A 28 6.67 -0.62 15.21
N LEU A 29 7.57 -1.42 14.62
CA LEU A 29 7.63 -1.62 13.18
C LEU A 29 6.83 -2.87 12.79
N PHE A 30 5.84 -2.70 11.92
CA PHE A 30 5.00 -3.78 11.41
C PHE A 30 5.02 -3.79 9.89
N GLN A 31 5.09 -5.00 9.31
CA GLN A 31 5.07 -5.20 7.86
C GLN A 31 3.96 -6.18 7.47
N ILE A 32 3.19 -5.76 6.46
CA ILE A 32 2.24 -6.60 5.73
C ILE A 32 2.67 -6.69 4.26
N THR A 33 2.42 -7.84 3.63
CA THR A 33 2.58 -8.02 2.19
C THR A 33 1.20 -8.22 1.60
N LEU A 34 0.87 -7.46 0.57
CA LEU A 34 -0.42 -7.52 -0.11
C LEU A 34 -0.20 -7.93 -1.56
N PRO A 35 -1.00 -8.86 -2.11
CA PRO A 35 -0.96 -9.18 -3.52
C PRO A 35 -1.47 -7.97 -4.33
N VAL A 36 -0.76 -7.66 -5.40
CA VAL A 36 -1.20 -6.74 -6.46
C VAL A 36 -1.51 -7.58 -7.69
N ASN A 37 -2.50 -7.19 -8.49
CA ASN A 37 -2.71 -7.88 -9.77
C ASN A 37 -1.49 -7.68 -10.67
N GLU A 38 -1.30 -8.61 -11.60
CA GLU A 38 -0.24 -8.53 -12.59
C GLU A 38 -0.42 -7.24 -13.39
N TYR A 39 0.42 -6.25 -13.11
CA TYR A 39 0.44 -5.02 -13.87
C TYR A 39 1.39 -5.24 -15.05
N THR A 40 0.84 -5.35 -16.25
CA THR A 40 1.64 -5.52 -17.47
C THR A 40 2.37 -4.21 -17.72
N VAL A 41 3.70 -4.27 -17.69
CA VAL A 41 4.55 -3.12 -18.01
C VAL A 41 4.77 -3.14 -19.51
N ASP A 42 3.82 -2.59 -20.26
CA ASP A 42 4.06 -2.34 -21.67
C ASP A 42 5.13 -1.26 -21.80
N HIS A 43 6.22 -1.62 -22.48
CA HIS A 43 7.34 -0.73 -22.71
C HIS A 43 6.92 0.52 -23.52
N PRO A 44 7.55 1.69 -23.29
CA PRO A 44 8.80 1.90 -22.57
C PRO A 44 8.63 2.03 -21.04
N ALA A 45 9.73 1.80 -20.32
CA ALA A 45 9.82 1.96 -18.87
C ALA A 45 9.65 3.44 -18.47
N GLY A 46 8.40 3.88 -18.37
CA GLY A 46 8.03 5.21 -17.91
C GLY A 46 8.13 5.38 -16.39
N VAL A 47 8.07 6.64 -15.94
CA VAL A 47 7.96 7.00 -14.52
C VAL A 47 6.70 6.37 -13.94
N ARG A 48 6.84 5.71 -12.79
CA ARG A 48 5.72 5.11 -12.05
C ARG A 48 5.38 5.96 -10.85
N THR A 49 4.10 6.16 -10.62
CA THR A 49 3.61 6.87 -9.44
C THR A 49 2.95 5.88 -8.52
N VAL A 50 3.44 5.81 -7.28
CA VAL A 50 2.75 5.12 -6.19
C VAL A 50 2.08 6.19 -5.33
N ARG A 51 0.79 6.00 -5.05
CA ARG A 51 0.04 6.85 -4.12
C ARG A 51 -0.40 6.02 -2.94
N VAL A 52 -0.08 6.50 -1.75
CA VAL A 52 -0.58 5.96 -0.49
C VAL A 52 -1.52 6.99 0.10
N THR A 53 -2.71 6.53 0.50
CA THR A 53 -3.75 7.36 1.10
C THR A 53 -4.36 6.57 2.24
N HIS A 54 -4.64 7.23 3.36
CA HIS A 54 -5.40 6.59 4.43
C HIS A 54 -6.87 6.46 4.02
N GLY A 55 -7.49 5.33 4.35
CA GLY A 55 -8.91 5.07 4.08
C GLY A 55 -9.84 5.36 5.26
N MET A 56 -9.37 6.11 6.25
CA MET A 56 -10.12 6.46 7.45
C MET A 56 -11.06 7.62 7.17
N GLU A 57 -12.32 7.51 7.63
CA GLU A 57 -13.34 8.54 7.48
C GLU A 57 -13.35 9.44 8.72
N ASP A 58 -14.21 9.14 9.70
CA ASP A 58 -14.44 9.99 10.87
C ASP A 58 -13.32 9.89 11.91
N GLU A 59 -12.75 8.70 12.09
CA GLU A 59 -11.74 8.42 13.11
C GLU A 59 -10.37 8.13 12.51
N THR A 60 -9.45 9.08 12.66
CA THR A 60 -8.06 8.93 12.21
C THR A 60 -7.23 8.18 13.25
N LEU A 61 -6.54 7.13 12.80
CA LEU A 61 -5.54 6.41 13.56
C LEU A 61 -4.31 7.30 13.77
N ILE A 62 -4.07 7.67 15.02
CA ILE A 62 -2.94 8.49 15.43
C ILE A 62 -1.70 7.64 15.73
N GLY A 63 -0.51 8.22 15.58
CA GLY A 63 0.75 7.59 15.96
C GLY A 63 1.47 6.81 14.85
N ILE A 64 0.95 6.81 13.62
CA ILE A 64 1.71 6.39 12.43
C ILE A 64 2.52 7.59 11.94
N ASN A 65 3.83 7.57 12.16
CA ASN A 65 4.73 8.63 11.70
C ASN A 65 5.31 8.34 10.32
N ASP A 66 5.60 7.07 10.03
CA ASP A 66 6.36 6.66 8.85
C ASP A 66 5.68 5.49 8.14
N VAL A 67 5.63 5.55 6.80
CA VAL A 67 5.12 4.48 5.93
C VAL A 67 6.15 4.18 4.84
N GLY A 68 6.64 2.95 4.80
CA GLY A 68 7.54 2.46 3.76
C GLY A 68 6.82 1.54 2.77
N ILE A 69 7.22 1.59 1.50
CA ILE A 69 6.70 0.71 0.44
C ILE A 69 7.86 -0.06 -0.15
N ARG A 70 7.71 -1.38 -0.26
CA ARG A 70 8.62 -2.25 -1.01
C ARG A 70 7.83 -2.98 -2.08
N ILE A 71 8.25 -2.83 -3.33
CA ILE A 71 7.69 -3.57 -4.46
C ILE A 71 8.56 -4.81 -4.67
N GLU A 72 7.95 -5.98 -4.60
CA GLU A 72 8.61 -7.28 -4.83
C GLU A 72 8.15 -7.85 -6.19
N LYS A 73 8.99 -8.72 -6.77
CA LYS A 73 8.74 -9.39 -8.05
C LYS A 73 7.90 -10.65 -7.85
#